data_AF-A0AAE3HA51-F1
#
_entry.id   AF-A0AAE3HA51-F1
#
_cell.length_a   1.000
_cell.length_b   1.000
_cell.length_c   1.000
_cell.angle_alpha   90.00
_cell.angle_beta   90.00
_cell.angle_gamma   90.00
#
_symmetry.space_group_name_H-M   'P 1'
#
loop_
_entity.id
_entity.type
_entity.pdbx_description
1 polymer ?
#
loop_
_entity_poly.entity_id
_entity_poly.type
_entity_poly.pdbx_seq_one_letter_code
_entity_poly.pdbx_strand_id
1 'polypeptide(L)'
;MGIKGDIKMTEDPLEIIKNADPELSELIGKGRAAAFNDSGIPLKYKFLIAMALDAAEGAADGVRVLAMQALSQGATKEEVMEAVRIAHYICGVGSVYTAARGLKDVL
;
A
#
# COMPACT_ATOMS: atom_id res chain seq x y z
N MET A 1 -34.25 6.58 16.20
CA MET A 1 -32.92 7.13 16.53
C MET A 1 -32.07 5.97 17.01
N GLY A 2 -31.00 5.63 16.30
CA GLY A 2 -30.05 4.58 16.72
C GLY A 2 -29.97 3.38 15.80
N ILE A 3 -29.14 3.47 14.76
CA ILE A 3 -28.19 2.41 14.43
C ILE A 3 -26.87 3.14 14.19
N LYS A 4 -26.05 3.24 15.25
CA LYS A 4 -24.62 3.48 15.09
C LYS A 4 -24.09 2.23 14.39
N GLY A 5 -23.82 2.34 13.10
CA GLY A 5 -22.97 1.35 12.44
C GLY A 5 -21.60 1.48 13.09
N ASP A 6 -21.25 0.51 13.92
CA ASP A 6 -19.91 0.37 14.46
C ASP A 6 -18.96 0.28 13.26
N ILE A 7 -18.22 1.36 13.01
CA ILE A 7 -17.07 1.34 12.12
C ILE A 7 -16.11 0.38 12.80
N LYS A 8 -16.08 -0.86 12.29
CA LYS A 8 -15.14 -1.88 12.73
C LYS A 8 -13.76 -1.34 12.40
N MET A 9 -13.12 -0.68 13.37
CA MET A 9 -11.69 -0.41 13.34
C MET A 9 -11.05 -1.75 13.04
N THR A 10 -10.56 -1.94 11.81
CA THR A 10 -9.83 -3.14 11.46
C THR A 10 -8.63 -3.16 12.38
N GLU A 11 -8.55 -4.17 13.26
CA GLU A 11 -7.39 -4.39 14.12
C GLU A 11 -6.13 -4.27 13.25
N ASP A 12 -5.14 -3.52 13.74
CA ASP A 12 -3.87 -3.41 13.04
C ASP A 12 -3.31 -4.85 12.87
N PRO A 13 -3.07 -5.32 11.63
CA PRO A 13 -2.65 -6.68 11.39
C PRO A 13 -1.32 -7.02 12.07
N LEU A 14 -0.55 -6.00 12.49
CA LEU A 14 0.70 -6.18 13.23
C LEU A 14 0.49 -6.28 14.76
N GLU A 15 -0.72 -6.17 15.31
CA GLU A 15 -0.94 -6.31 16.76
C GLU A 15 -0.43 -7.65 17.32
N ILE A 16 -0.61 -8.74 16.56
CA ILE A 16 -0.09 -10.06 16.97
C ILE A 16 1.44 -10.02 17.08
N ILE A 17 2.12 -9.35 16.14
CA ILE A 17 3.58 -9.19 16.15
C ILE A 17 4.02 -8.25 17.27
N LYS A 18 3.34 -7.12 17.47
CA LYS A 18 3.63 -6.18 18.58
C LYS A 18 3.60 -6.88 19.94
N ASN A 19 2.61 -7.75 20.16
CA ASN A 19 2.46 -8.47 21.42
C ASN A 19 3.45 -9.62 21.57
N ALA A 20 3.77 -10.33 20.48
CA ALA A 20 4.68 -11.47 20.51
C ALA A 20 6.17 -11.07 20.50
N ASP A 21 6.52 -10.00 19.79
CA ASP A 21 7.89 -9.52 19.58
C ASP A 21 7.91 -7.97 19.43
N PRO A 22 7.93 -7.24 20.56
CA PRO A 22 7.95 -5.78 20.55
C PRO A 22 9.20 -5.19 19.87
N GLU A 23 10.36 -5.87 19.96
CA GLU A 23 11.61 -5.40 19.36
C GLU A 23 11.53 -5.45 17.83
N LEU A 24 11.02 -6.56 17.28
CA LEU A 24 10.77 -6.66 15.84
C LEU A 24 9.76 -5.61 15.39
N SER A 25 8.71 -5.35 16.15
CA SER A 25 7.74 -4.30 15.81
C SER A 25 8.41 -2.92 15.74
N GLU A 26 9.30 -2.59 16.68
CA GLU A 26 10.03 -1.31 16.67
C GLU A 26 10.94 -1.21 15.44
N LEU A 27 11.65 -2.29 15.10
CA LEU A 27 12.51 -2.34 13.92
C LEU A 27 11.73 -2.16 12.61
N ILE A 28 10.59 -2.84 12.46
CA ILE A 28 9.70 -2.68 11.30
C ILE A 28 9.20 -1.23 11.21
N GLY A 29 8.79 -0.65 12.34
CA GLY A 29 8.33 0.74 12.42
C GLY A 29 9.39 1.75 11.97
N LYS A 30 10.63 1.61 12.48
CA LYS A 30 11.78 2.45 12.09
C LYS A 30 12.11 2.30 10.61
N GLY A 31 12.12 1.06 10.09
CA GLY A 31 12.36 0.78 8.67
C GLY A 31 11.32 1.45 7.78
N ARG A 32 10.04 1.34 8.13
CA ARG A 32 8.94 2.01 7.42
C ARG A 32 9.10 3.53 7.45
N ALA A 33 9.38 4.12 8.61
CA ALA A 33 9.55 5.56 8.74
C ALA A 33 10.76 6.09 7.94
N ALA A 34 11.86 5.33 7.92
CA ALA A 34 13.03 5.66 7.13
C ALA A 34 12.74 5.59 5.62
N ALA A 35 12.02 4.56 5.15
CA ALA A 35 11.68 4.41 3.73
C ALA A 35 10.71 5.49 3.24
N PHE A 36 9.67 5.77 4.03
CA PHE A 36 8.60 6.73 3.71
C PHE A 36 8.74 8.07 4.44
N ASN A 37 9.97 8.57 4.57
CA ASN A 37 10.19 9.97 4.95
C ASN A 37 9.84 10.90 3.77
N ASP A 38 9.69 12.20 4.01
CA ASP A 38 9.36 13.18 2.96
C ASP A 38 10.61 13.85 2.33
N SER A 39 11.76 13.17 2.36
CA SER A 39 12.99 13.67 1.76
C SER A 39 13.29 13.01 0.41
N GLY A 40 13.83 13.80 -0.52
CA GLY A 40 14.22 13.38 -1.87
C GLY A 40 13.04 13.17 -2.81
N ILE A 41 12.37 12.02 -2.70
CA ILE A 41 11.21 11.67 -3.53
C ILE A 41 9.92 12.00 -2.75
N PRO A 42 8.97 12.77 -3.32
CA PRO A 42 7.68 13.02 -2.68
C PRO A 42 6.96 11.73 -2.27
N LEU A 43 6.30 11.74 -1.11
CA LEU A 43 5.64 10.56 -0.55
C LEU A 43 4.70 9.85 -1.52
N LYS A 44 3.91 10.60 -2.30
CA LYS A 44 2.99 10.01 -3.29
C LYS A 44 3.72 9.09 -4.28
N TYR A 45 4.92 9.47 -4.72
CA TYR A 45 5.70 8.66 -5.65
C TYR A 45 6.38 7.47 -4.96
N LYS A 46 6.80 7.61 -3.70
CA LYS A 46 7.30 6.48 -2.91
C LYS A 46 6.23 5.39 -2.75
N PHE A 47 4.99 5.80 -2.47
CA PHE A 47 3.85 4.87 -2.39
C PHE A 47 3.53 4.23 -3.73
N LEU A 48 3.57 4.97 -4.85
CA LEU A 48 3.36 4.40 -6.19
C LEU A 48 4.45 3.39 -6.57
N ILE A 49 5.71 3.66 -6.22
CA ILE A 49 6.83 2.72 -6.43
C ILE A 49 6.59 1.44 -5.61
N ALA A 50 6.29 1.58 -4.31
CA ALA A 50 6.01 0.43 -3.45
C ALA A 50 4.78 -0.37 -3.94
N MET A 51 3.73 0.31 -4.39
CA MET A 51 2.52 -0.31 -4.94
C MET A 51 2.85 -1.15 -6.20
N ALA A 52 3.72 -0.65 -7.08
CA ALA A 52 4.17 -1.39 -8.26
C ALA A 52 4.95 -2.65 -7.88
N LEU A 53 5.78 -2.59 -6.82
CA LEU A 53 6.49 -3.74 -6.29
C LEU A 53 5.52 -4.79 -5.70
N ASP A 54 4.53 -4.37 -4.91
CA ASP A 54 3.51 -5.28 -4.39
C ASP A 54 2.67 -5.91 -5.50
N ALA A 55 2.39 -5.17 -6.58
CA ALA A 55 1.75 -5.74 -7.76
C ALA A 55 2.63 -6.83 -8.39
N ALA A 56 3.93 -6.59 -8.54
CA ALA A 56 4.89 -7.55 -9.08
C ALA A 56 5.03 -8.81 -8.21
N GLU A 57 5.02 -8.68 -6.88
CA GLU A 57 5.13 -9.78 -5.91
C GLU A 57 3.83 -10.53 -5.65
N GLY A 58 2.72 -10.13 -6.28
CA GLY A 58 1.42 -10.81 -6.09
C GLY A 58 0.64 -10.36 -4.86
N ALA A 59 1.07 -9.32 -4.16
CA ALA A 59 0.51 -8.82 -2.91
C ALA A 59 -0.67 -7.84 -3.13
N ALA A 60 -1.85 -8.35 -3.44
CA ALA A 60 -3.03 -7.51 -3.77
C ALA A 60 -3.49 -6.59 -2.62
N ASP A 61 -3.43 -7.04 -1.36
CA ASP A 61 -3.75 -6.17 -0.21
C ASP A 61 -2.75 -5.04 -0.03
N GLY A 62 -1.48 -5.32 -0.31
CA GLY A 62 -0.41 -4.33 -0.31
C GLY A 62 -0.62 -3.26 -1.39
N VAL A 63 -0.97 -3.68 -2.62
CA VAL A 63 -1.38 -2.78 -3.69
C VAL A 63 -2.51 -1.85 -3.22
N ARG A 64 -3.57 -2.41 -2.63
CA ARG A 64 -4.73 -1.62 -2.17
C ARG A 64 -4.31 -0.54 -1.16
N VAL A 65 -3.56 -0.93 -0.12
CA VAL A 65 -3.14 -0.02 0.95
C VAL A 65 -2.23 1.08 0.40
N LEU A 66 -1.24 0.72 -0.42
CA LEU A 66 -0.28 1.68 -0.97
C LEU A 66 -0.91 2.62 -2.00
N ALA A 67 -1.86 2.13 -2.81
CA ALA A 67 -2.63 2.99 -3.72
C ALA A 67 -3.44 4.04 -2.95
N MET A 68 -4.16 3.63 -1.89
CA MET A 68 -4.91 4.57 -1.04
C MET A 68 -3.99 5.61 -0.39
N GLN A 69 -2.82 5.19 0.09
CA GLN A 69 -1.82 6.10 0.65
C GLN A 69 -1.29 7.08 -0.40
N ALA A 70 -0.94 6.62 -1.61
CA ALA A 70 -0.52 7.48 -2.70
C ALA A 70 -1.58 8.54 -3.04
N LEU A 71 -2.84 8.12 -3.20
CA LEU A 71 -3.97 9.01 -3.52
C LEU A 71 -4.19 10.04 -2.41
N SER A 72 -4.09 9.64 -1.13
CA SER A 72 -4.19 10.56 0.01
C SER A 72 -3.07 11.62 0.04
N GLN A 73 -1.93 11.34 -0.60
CA GLN A 73 -0.81 12.26 -0.78
C GLN A 73 -0.88 13.05 -2.09
N GLY A 74 -2.03 13.02 -2.78
CA GLY A 74 -2.26 13.78 -4.02
C GLY A 74 -1.74 13.09 -5.27
N ALA A 75 -1.55 11.76 -5.26
CA ALA A 75 -1.43 11.01 -6.50
C ALA A 75 -2.75 11.05 -7.28
N THR A 76 -2.68 11.01 -8.61
CA THR A 76 -3.88 10.86 -9.46
C THR A 76 -4.11 9.40 -9.85
N LYS A 77 -5.33 9.08 -10.33
CA LYS A 77 -5.64 7.75 -10.85
C LYS A 77 -4.76 7.40 -12.06
N GLU A 78 -4.40 8.41 -12.85
CA GLU A 78 -3.49 8.27 -13.99
C GLU A 78 -2.08 7.89 -13.52
N GLU A 79 -1.55 8.54 -12.47
CA GLU A 79 -0.25 8.18 -11.88
C GLU A 79 -0.25 6.75 -11.32
N VAL A 80 -1.37 6.29 -10.73
CA VAL A 80 -1.55 4.88 -10.31
C VAL A 80 -1.47 3.94 -11.51
N MET A 81 -2.16 4.26 -12.61
CA MET A 81 -2.14 3.40 -13.80
C MET A 81 -0.79 3.42 -14.54
N GLU A 82 -0.04 4.52 -14.49
CA GLU A 82 1.35 4.56 -14.98
C GLU A 82 2.25 3.59 -14.20
N ALA A 83 2.12 3.56 -12.87
CA ALA A 83 2.86 2.62 -12.04
C ALA A 83 2.52 1.14 -12.36
N VAL A 84 1.23 0.84 -12.59
CA VAL A 84 0.80 -0.49 -13.05
C VAL A 84 1.37 -0.81 -14.43
N ARG A 85 1.42 0.15 -15.35
CA ARG A 85 2.03 -0.03 -16.68
C ARG A 85 3.52 -0.35 -16.59
N ILE A 86 4.25 0.32 -15.69
CA ILE A 86 5.66 0.04 -15.44
C ILE A 86 5.83 -1.38 -14.88
N ALA A 87 5.03 -1.77 -13.87
CA ALA A 87 5.05 -3.12 -13.31
C ALA A 87 4.72 -4.19 -14.36
N HIS A 88 3.80 -3.91 -15.29
CA HIS A 88 3.49 -4.80 -16.41
C HIS A 88 4.67 -4.96 -17.37
N TYR A 89 5.30 -3.85 -17.75
CA TYR A 89 6.44 -3.85 -18.68
C TYR A 89 7.61 -4.67 -18.15
N ILE A 90 7.89 -4.59 -16.85
CA ILE A 90 9.02 -5.29 -16.21
C ILE A 90 8.67 -6.74 -15.83
N CYS A 91 7.48 -6.97 -15.24
CA CYS A 91 7.15 -8.25 -14.58
C CYS A 91 6.08 -9.08 -15.32
N GLY A 92 5.54 -8.57 -16.43
CA GLY A 92 4.54 -9.26 -17.25
C GLY A 92 3.11 -9.11 -16.73
N VAL A 93 2.19 -9.91 -17.29
CA VAL A 93 0.74 -9.74 -17.07
C VAL A 93 0.28 -10.11 -15.64
N GLY A 94 1.07 -10.91 -14.92
CA GLY A 94 0.75 -11.31 -13.55
C GLY A 94 0.58 -10.11 -12.60
N SER A 95 1.43 -9.09 -12.76
CA SER A 95 1.35 -7.86 -11.95
C SER A 95 0.06 -7.07 -12.21
N VAL A 96 -0.46 -7.09 -13.44
CA VAL A 96 -1.72 -6.43 -13.81
C VAL A 96 -2.91 -7.10 -13.11
N TYR A 97 -2.95 -8.44 -13.06
CA TYR A 97 -4.03 -9.14 -12.36
C TYR A 97 -3.98 -8.93 -10.86
N THR A 98 -2.77 -8.89 -10.27
CA THR A 98 -2.60 -8.52 -8.86
C THR A 98 -3.07 -7.09 -8.61
N ALA A 99 -2.67 -6.16 -9.46
CA ALA A 99 -3.10 -4.77 -9.36
C ALA A 99 -4.62 -4.64 -9.48
N ALA A 100 -5.25 -5.33 -10.44
CA ALA A 100 -6.69 -5.33 -10.63
C ALA A 100 -7.45 -5.84 -9.39
N ARG A 101 -6.93 -6.88 -8.70
CA ARG A 101 -7.52 -7.35 -7.44
C ARG A 101 -7.41 -6.32 -6.33
N GLY A 102 -6.23 -5.70 -6.18
CA GLY A 102 -5.99 -4.69 -5.14
C GLY A 102 -6.74 -3.37 -5.36
N LEU A 103 -6.92 -2.96 -6.62
CA LEU A 103 -7.49 -1.66 -6.98
C LEU A 103 -9.02 -1.67 -7.16
N LYS A 104 -9.68 -2.83 -7.07
CA LYS A 104 -11.12 -3.01 -7.35
C LYS A 104 -12.03 -2.03 -6.63
N ASP A 105 -11.71 -1.65 -5.39
CA ASP A 105 -12.48 -0.73 -4.56
C ASP A 105 -11.76 0.62 -4.33
N VAL A 106 -10.70 0.88 -5.11
CA VAL A 106 -9.87 2.10 -5.02
C VAL A 106 -10.08 3.01 -6.25
N LEU A 107 -10.21 2.43 -7.44
CA LEU A 107 -10.32 3.15 -8.71
C LEU A 107 -11.73 3.15 -9.31
#